data_AF-A0A7T3G182-F1
#
_entry.id   AF-A0A7T3G182-F1
#
_cell.length_a   1.000
_cell.length_b   1.000
_cell.length_c   1.000
_cell.angle_alpha   90.00
_cell.angle_beta   90.00
_cell.angle_gamma   90.00
#
_symmetry.space_group_name_H-M   'P 1'
#
loop_
_entity.id
_entity.type
_entity.pdbx_description
1 polymer ?
#
loop_
_entity_poly.entity_id
_entity_poly.type
_entity_poly.pdbx_seq_one_letter_code
_entity_poly.pdbx_strand_id
1 'polypeptide(L)'
;MNAVEEWKQEKHPLDVVEDVKAYAAEGLSFEEIEQRAGEGEWERLKWAGMYGHGVHDGYFTMRTTVPGGRLTPEQAEVIGEVAAEYATALEESGGEEQNAVWGDAFLDVTTRQDVQMHWIELEDVPEIWARYDEVDLTTIQGCGDSARNVLGCPVAGLDGHECFDAQPQIADIGFGGETVDVDDPEGTTNEDEDNIVEAMHFGLGGSLGSDNEFLDWVETAVPADAVIPAIEALFAAYVDERDDGERFYEWTRRVGNDRLRTVMQRTDANVSGGVARGN
;
A
#
# COMPACT_ATOMS: atom_id res chain seq x y z
N MET A 1 21.64 -1.64 25.54
CA MET A 1 20.75 -2.12 24.48
C MET A 1 19.73 -3.02 25.15
N ASN A 2 18.46 -3.03 24.73
CA ASN A 2 17.49 -4.00 25.27
C ASN A 2 17.55 -5.28 24.39
N ALA A 3 16.89 -6.36 24.82
CA ALA A 3 16.92 -7.64 24.10
C ALA A 3 16.40 -7.52 22.66
N VAL A 4 15.34 -6.73 22.43
CA VAL A 4 14.78 -6.50 21.08
C VAL A 4 15.79 -5.86 20.14
N GLU A 5 16.52 -4.84 20.60
CA GLU A 5 17.56 -4.18 19.81
C GLU A 5 18.78 -5.10 19.56
N GLU A 6 19.08 -6.02 20.47
CA GLU A 6 20.11 -7.05 20.27
C GLU A 6 19.68 -8.04 19.17
N TRP A 7 18.44 -8.55 19.22
CA TRP A 7 17.90 -9.46 18.21
C TRP A 7 17.87 -8.85 16.81
N LYS A 8 17.56 -7.56 16.68
CA LYS A 8 17.59 -6.85 15.39
C LYS A 8 19.00 -6.74 14.79
N GLN A 9 20.05 -6.73 15.63
CA GLN A 9 21.43 -6.73 15.14
C GLN A 9 21.92 -8.12 14.71
N GLU A 10 21.36 -9.18 15.30
CA GLU A 10 21.72 -10.56 14.95
C GLU A 10 21.21 -10.97 13.58
N LYS A 11 20.00 -10.51 13.22
CA LYS A 11 19.31 -10.85 11.97
C LYS A 11 18.37 -9.72 11.59
N HIS A 12 18.39 -9.33 10.31
CA HIS A 12 17.52 -8.26 9.84
C HIS A 12 16.05 -8.70 9.98
N PRO A 13 15.15 -7.90 10.57
CA PRO A 13 13.80 -8.36 10.87
C PRO A 13 12.97 -8.81 9.66
N LEU A 14 13.21 -8.24 8.47
CA LEU A 14 12.53 -8.67 7.24
C LEU A 14 12.99 -10.03 6.71
N ASP A 15 14.15 -10.55 7.14
CA ASP A 15 14.62 -11.87 6.70
C ASP A 15 13.64 -12.97 7.14
N VAL A 16 12.86 -12.71 8.20
CA VAL A 16 11.82 -13.61 8.73
C VAL A 16 10.77 -14.03 7.69
N VAL A 17 10.58 -13.25 6.62
CA VAL A 17 9.63 -13.58 5.55
C VAL A 17 10.06 -14.87 4.85
N GLU A 18 11.35 -15.02 4.57
CA GLU A 18 11.89 -16.25 3.97
C GLU A 18 11.92 -17.39 4.99
N ASP A 19 12.12 -17.08 6.28
CA ASP A 19 12.03 -18.08 7.33
C ASP A 19 10.62 -18.63 7.51
N VAL A 20 9.58 -17.79 7.45
CA VAL A 20 8.17 -18.24 7.49
C VAL A 20 7.90 -19.24 6.38
N LYS A 21 8.35 -18.96 5.15
CA LYS A 21 8.23 -19.89 4.02
C LYS A 21 8.96 -21.21 4.29
N ALA A 22 10.16 -21.16 4.87
CA ALA A 22 10.92 -22.35 5.22
C ALA A 22 10.24 -23.16 6.34
N TYR A 23 9.75 -22.50 7.39
CA TYR A 23 9.07 -23.14 8.52
C TYR A 23 7.77 -23.80 8.07
N ALA A 24 6.98 -23.14 7.23
CA ALA A 24 5.78 -23.70 6.63
C ALA A 24 6.08 -24.91 5.74
N ALA A 25 7.10 -24.81 4.87
CA ALA A 25 7.49 -25.92 3.99
C ALA A 25 8.02 -27.15 4.76
N GLU A 26 8.62 -26.93 5.92
CA GLU A 26 9.11 -27.98 6.81
C GLU A 26 8.05 -28.48 7.81
N GLY A 27 6.90 -27.80 7.93
CA GLY A 27 5.83 -28.11 8.88
C GLY A 27 6.28 -28.02 10.34
N LEU A 28 7.05 -26.98 10.67
CA LEU A 28 7.62 -26.85 12.02
C LEU A 28 6.58 -26.39 13.03
N SER A 29 6.57 -27.05 14.18
CA SER A 29 5.85 -26.58 15.36
C SER A 29 6.51 -25.34 15.96
N PHE A 30 5.77 -24.60 16.80
CA PHE A 30 6.30 -23.43 17.51
C PHE A 30 7.52 -23.77 18.38
N GLU A 31 7.51 -24.94 19.01
CA GLU A 31 8.64 -25.43 19.82
C GLU A 31 9.88 -25.66 18.96
N GLU A 32 9.73 -26.25 17.77
CA GLU A 32 10.84 -26.50 16.84
C GLU A 32 11.40 -25.20 16.25
N ILE A 33 10.55 -24.21 15.98
CA ILE A 33 10.97 -22.87 15.53
C ILE A 33 11.78 -22.18 16.63
N GLU A 34 11.30 -22.20 17.87
CA GLU A 34 12.00 -21.59 18.99
C GLU A 34 13.34 -22.28 19.26
N GLN A 35 13.41 -23.61 19.18
CA GLN A 35 14.67 -24.36 19.30
C GLN A 35 15.67 -24.01 18.18
N ARG A 36 15.17 -23.70 16.97
CA ARG A 36 15.99 -23.37 15.79
C ARG A 36 16.49 -21.93 15.78
N ALA A 37 15.59 -20.98 16.02
CA ALA A 37 15.82 -19.55 15.79
C ALA A 37 15.87 -18.71 17.07
N GLY A 38 15.49 -19.30 18.21
CA GLY A 38 15.45 -18.64 19.52
C GLY A 38 14.24 -17.72 19.70
N GLU A 39 14.11 -17.18 20.92
CA GLU A 39 12.98 -16.31 21.32
C GLU A 39 12.85 -15.05 20.45
N GLY A 40 13.96 -14.55 19.90
CA GLY A 40 13.97 -13.35 19.06
C GLY A 40 13.17 -13.50 17.76
N GLU A 41 12.90 -14.73 17.32
CA GLU A 41 12.11 -14.97 16.11
C GLU A 41 10.66 -14.53 16.26
N TRP A 42 10.07 -14.69 17.45
CA TRP A 42 8.72 -14.21 17.77
C TRP A 42 8.60 -12.69 17.68
N GLU A 43 9.68 -11.97 18.01
CA GLU A 43 9.71 -10.52 17.81
C GLU A 43 9.81 -10.18 16.32
N ARG A 44 10.64 -10.89 15.56
CA ARG A 44 10.83 -10.65 14.12
C ARG A 44 9.58 -10.97 13.30
N LEU A 45 8.82 -12.02 13.66
CA LEU A 45 7.55 -12.38 12.98
C LEU A 45 6.54 -11.23 12.92
N LYS A 46 6.64 -10.25 13.84
CA LYS A 46 5.86 -9.02 13.76
C LYS A 46 6.15 -8.22 12.48
N TRP A 47 7.35 -8.25 11.93
CA TRP A 47 7.66 -7.62 10.63
C TRP A 47 6.98 -8.33 9.45
N ALA A 48 6.54 -9.57 9.63
CA ALA A 48 5.71 -10.30 8.68
C ALA A 48 4.20 -10.09 8.93
N GLY A 49 3.83 -9.23 9.88
CA GLY A 49 2.43 -8.96 10.23
C GLY A 49 1.82 -9.98 11.20
N MET A 50 2.63 -10.87 11.77
CA MET A 50 2.17 -12.01 12.57
C MET A 50 2.50 -11.85 14.06
N TYR A 51 1.57 -12.24 14.92
CA TYR A 51 1.77 -12.36 16.37
C TYR A 51 1.28 -13.72 16.83
N GLY A 52 2.00 -14.37 17.75
CA GLY A 52 1.43 -15.51 18.45
C GLY A 52 0.11 -15.11 19.11
N HIS A 53 -0.92 -15.92 18.95
CA HIS A 53 -2.28 -15.58 19.42
C HIS A 53 -2.33 -15.36 20.94
N GLY A 54 -1.42 -16.00 21.70
CA GLY A 54 -1.26 -15.81 23.14
C GLY A 54 -2.33 -16.49 24.01
N VAL A 55 -3.35 -17.09 23.39
CA VAL A 55 -4.40 -17.87 24.06
C VAL A 55 -4.48 -19.29 23.48
N HIS A 56 -4.34 -19.44 22.17
CA HIS A 56 -4.31 -20.74 21.51
C HIS A 56 -2.92 -20.93 20.91
N ASP A 57 -2.23 -21.94 21.41
CA ASP A 57 -0.89 -22.30 20.95
C ASP A 57 -0.95 -22.85 19.53
N GLY A 58 0.06 -22.54 18.71
CA GLY A 58 0.13 -22.96 17.31
C GLY A 58 -0.54 -22.02 16.31
N TYR A 59 -1.26 -20.98 16.78
CA TYR A 59 -1.96 -20.05 15.90
C TYR A 59 -1.37 -18.64 15.96
N PHE A 60 -1.50 -17.94 14.83
CA PHE A 60 -1.16 -16.54 14.70
C PHE A 60 -2.41 -15.66 14.57
N THR A 61 -2.28 -14.47 15.13
CA THR A 61 -3.03 -13.31 14.67
C THR A 61 -2.23 -12.66 13.55
N MET A 62 -2.87 -12.38 12.42
CA MET A 62 -2.26 -11.80 11.24
C MET A 62 -2.91 -10.46 10.89
N ARG A 63 -2.11 -9.45 10.55
CA ARG A 63 -2.59 -8.13 10.15
C ARG A 63 -2.31 -7.86 8.68
N THR A 64 -3.36 -7.53 7.94
CA THR A 64 -3.30 -7.02 6.57
C THR A 64 -3.24 -5.51 6.61
N THR A 65 -2.20 -4.93 6.02
CA THR A 65 -2.03 -3.47 5.93
C THR A 65 -2.96 -2.92 4.85
N VAL A 66 -3.80 -1.94 5.20
CA VAL A 66 -4.74 -1.29 4.27
C VAL A 66 -4.56 0.23 4.30
N PRO A 67 -3.60 0.75 3.52
CA PRO A 67 -3.29 2.18 3.49
C PRO A 67 -4.48 3.02 3.08
N GLY A 68 -4.72 4.08 3.83
CA GLY A 68 -5.87 4.97 3.64
C GLY A 68 -7.22 4.34 3.96
N GLY A 69 -7.26 3.08 4.43
CA GLY A 69 -8.49 2.31 4.62
C GLY A 69 -9.25 2.01 3.33
N ARG A 70 -8.57 2.05 2.18
CA ARG A 70 -9.17 1.82 0.86
C ARG A 70 -8.84 0.43 0.34
N LEU A 71 -9.88 -0.27 -0.09
CA LEU A 71 -9.79 -1.55 -0.78
C LEU A 71 -10.52 -1.45 -2.10
N THR A 72 -9.98 -2.07 -3.13
CA THR A 72 -10.78 -2.40 -4.32
C THR A 72 -11.79 -3.52 -3.97
N PRO A 73 -12.87 -3.69 -4.76
CA PRO A 73 -13.79 -4.82 -4.56
C PRO A 73 -13.07 -6.18 -4.59
N GLU A 74 -12.08 -6.34 -5.48
CA GLU A 74 -11.29 -7.56 -5.62
C GLU A 74 -10.41 -7.82 -4.39
N GLN A 75 -9.74 -6.80 -3.86
CA GLN A 75 -8.98 -6.91 -2.61
C GLN A 75 -9.88 -7.30 -1.43
N ALA A 76 -11.08 -6.70 -1.34
CA ALA A 76 -12.04 -7.03 -0.30
C ALA A 76 -12.58 -8.47 -0.41
N GLU A 77 -12.77 -8.96 -1.65
CA GLU A 77 -13.17 -10.34 -1.92
C GLU A 77 -12.08 -11.32 -1.49
N VAL A 78 -10.82 -11.10 -1.90
CA VAL A 78 -9.67 -11.95 -1.50
C VAL A 78 -9.48 -11.98 0.02
N ILE A 79 -9.60 -10.84 0.71
CA ILE A 79 -9.57 -10.80 2.19
C ILE A 79 -10.69 -11.66 2.78
N GLY A 80 -11.90 -11.60 2.21
CA GLY A 80 -13.04 -12.40 2.65
C GLY A 80 -12.84 -13.89 2.43
N GLU A 81 -12.29 -14.29 1.28
CA GLU A 81 -11.96 -15.69 0.97
C GLU A 81 -10.88 -16.24 1.90
N VAL A 82 -9.81 -15.48 2.13
CA VAL A 82 -8.75 -15.84 3.08
C VAL A 82 -9.32 -16.00 4.49
N ALA A 83 -10.19 -15.09 4.93
CA ALA A 83 -10.81 -15.20 6.24
C ALA A 83 -11.70 -16.45 6.36
N ALA A 84 -12.47 -16.76 5.31
CA ALA A 84 -13.38 -17.91 5.31
C ALA A 84 -12.64 -19.26 5.31
N GLU A 85 -11.47 -19.32 4.66
CA GLU A 85 -10.70 -20.56 4.53
C GLU A 85 -9.70 -20.78 5.67
N TYR A 86 -9.05 -19.71 6.15
CA TYR A 86 -7.91 -19.82 7.06
C TYR A 86 -8.12 -19.15 8.43
N ALA A 87 -9.10 -18.24 8.58
CA ALA A 87 -9.31 -17.49 9.82
C ALA A 87 -10.47 -18.03 10.66
N THR A 88 -10.59 -19.34 10.73
CA THR A 88 -11.75 -20.05 11.31
C THR A 88 -11.46 -20.46 12.75
N ALA A 89 -12.37 -20.14 13.68
CA ALA A 89 -12.19 -20.54 15.08
C ALA A 89 -12.26 -22.05 15.28
N LEU A 90 -11.43 -22.56 16.19
CA LEU A 90 -11.48 -23.96 16.63
C LEU A 90 -12.86 -24.29 17.20
N GLU A 91 -13.35 -25.51 17.02
CA GLU A 91 -14.67 -25.94 17.57
C GLU A 91 -14.79 -25.68 19.09
N GLU A 92 -13.69 -25.80 19.82
CA GLU A 92 -13.64 -25.55 21.27
C GLU A 92 -13.68 -24.07 21.67
N SER A 93 -13.38 -23.19 20.70
CA SER A 93 -13.34 -21.72 20.84
C SER A 93 -14.50 -21.03 20.12
N GLY A 94 -15.08 -21.71 19.12
CA GLY A 94 -16.33 -21.37 18.45
C GLY A 94 -17.51 -21.68 19.35
N GLY A 95 -18.22 -20.65 19.79
CA GLY A 95 -19.37 -20.80 20.66
C GLY A 95 -20.59 -21.42 19.98
N GLU A 96 -21.62 -21.75 20.77
CA GLU A 96 -22.93 -22.26 20.30
C GLU A 96 -23.74 -21.22 19.49
N GLU A 97 -23.34 -19.93 19.50
CA GLU A 97 -23.95 -18.84 18.74
C GLU A 97 -22.97 -18.31 17.68
N GLN A 98 -22.76 -19.08 16.62
CA GLN A 98 -22.01 -18.63 15.45
C GLN A 98 -22.83 -17.68 14.56
N ASN A 99 -22.13 -16.86 13.77
CA ASN A 99 -22.80 -16.02 12.78
C ASN A 99 -23.49 -16.91 11.73
N ALA A 100 -24.79 -16.70 11.50
CA ALA A 100 -25.55 -17.56 10.58
C ALA A 100 -25.10 -17.48 9.11
N VAL A 101 -24.34 -16.45 8.73
CA VAL A 101 -23.82 -16.23 7.38
C VAL A 101 -22.35 -16.62 7.28
N TRP A 102 -21.55 -16.25 8.28
CA TRP A 102 -20.08 -16.36 8.23
C TRP A 102 -19.50 -17.46 9.14
N GLY A 103 -20.34 -18.15 9.92
CA GLY A 103 -19.89 -19.19 10.85
C GLY A 103 -18.96 -18.63 11.93
N ASP A 104 -17.79 -19.24 12.01
CA ASP A 104 -16.64 -18.97 12.89
C ASP A 104 -15.45 -18.30 12.19
N ALA A 105 -15.60 -17.92 10.92
CA ALA A 105 -14.65 -17.07 10.24
C ALA A 105 -14.83 -15.61 10.70
N PHE A 106 -13.80 -15.04 11.34
CA PHE A 106 -13.84 -13.67 11.84
C PHE A 106 -12.70 -12.83 11.27
N LEU A 107 -13.03 -11.57 11.00
CA LEU A 107 -12.07 -10.51 10.69
C LEU A 107 -12.45 -9.26 11.48
N ASP A 108 -11.45 -8.55 11.95
CA ASP A 108 -11.60 -7.32 12.70
C ASP A 108 -11.08 -6.13 11.90
N VAL A 109 -11.92 -5.13 11.70
CA VAL A 109 -11.46 -3.81 11.21
C VAL A 109 -10.84 -3.07 12.38
N THR A 110 -9.57 -2.72 12.25
CA THR A 110 -8.81 -2.11 13.33
C THR A 110 -9.10 -0.60 13.45
N THR A 111 -8.72 0.00 14.58
CA THR A 111 -8.76 1.46 14.76
C THR A 111 -7.81 2.23 13.85
N ARG A 112 -6.94 1.52 13.11
CA ARG A 112 -6.04 2.07 12.11
C ARG A 112 -6.40 1.68 10.69
N GLN A 113 -7.66 1.32 10.44
CA GLN A 113 -8.20 1.01 9.11
C GLN A 113 -7.61 -0.25 8.44
N ASP A 114 -6.73 -0.99 9.12
CA ASP A 114 -6.28 -2.33 8.71
C ASP A 114 -7.36 -3.40 8.94
N VAL A 115 -7.12 -4.59 8.40
CA VAL A 115 -7.89 -5.80 8.69
C VAL A 115 -7.01 -6.78 9.48
N GLN A 116 -7.56 -7.37 10.54
CA GLN A 116 -6.88 -8.36 11.38
C GLN A 116 -7.66 -9.67 11.40
N MET A 117 -6.95 -10.78 11.29
CA MET A 117 -7.48 -12.14 11.30
C MET A 117 -6.83 -12.95 12.42
N HIS A 118 -7.55 -13.95 12.90
CA HIS A 118 -7.15 -14.85 13.97
C HIS A 118 -7.10 -16.28 13.48
N TRP A 119 -6.48 -17.18 14.25
CA TRP A 119 -6.42 -18.62 13.94
C TRP A 119 -5.67 -18.99 12.66
N ILE A 120 -4.74 -18.14 12.24
CA ILE A 120 -3.90 -18.45 11.08
C ILE A 120 -2.83 -19.47 11.49
N GLU A 121 -2.79 -20.62 10.82
CA GLU A 121 -1.71 -21.59 10.97
C GLU A 121 -0.49 -21.15 10.16
N LEU A 122 0.71 -21.49 10.63
CA LEU A 122 1.96 -21.11 9.95
C LEU A 122 2.02 -21.63 8.52
N GLU A 123 1.51 -22.84 8.33
CA GLU A 123 1.58 -23.62 7.09
C GLU A 123 0.80 -22.93 5.95
N ASP A 124 -0.24 -22.17 6.30
CA ASP A 124 -1.11 -21.47 5.35
C ASP A 124 -0.57 -20.10 4.92
N VAL A 125 0.32 -19.50 5.71
CA VAL A 125 0.80 -18.12 5.48
C VAL A 125 1.40 -17.92 4.08
N PRO A 126 2.24 -18.82 3.53
CA PRO A 126 2.76 -18.64 2.17
C PRO A 126 1.68 -18.60 1.08
N GLU A 127 0.61 -19.39 1.23
CA GLU A 127 -0.51 -19.40 0.29
C GLU A 127 -1.33 -18.10 0.41
N ILE A 128 -1.55 -17.62 1.64
CA ILE A 128 -2.21 -16.33 1.88
C ILE A 128 -1.40 -15.19 1.24
N TRP A 129 -0.08 -15.18 1.40
CA TRP A 129 0.77 -14.19 0.75
C TRP A 129 0.73 -14.28 -0.76
N ALA A 130 0.72 -15.48 -1.34
CA ALA A 130 0.60 -15.64 -2.78
C ALA A 130 -0.72 -15.02 -3.32
N ARG A 131 -1.85 -15.24 -2.65
CA ARG A 131 -3.14 -14.62 -3.01
C ARG A 131 -3.13 -13.10 -2.81
N TYR A 132 -2.50 -12.61 -1.75
CA TYR A 132 -2.40 -11.18 -1.48
C TYR A 132 -1.52 -10.46 -2.52
N ASP A 133 -0.43 -11.07 -2.96
CA ASP A 133 0.46 -10.53 -4.00
C ASP A 133 -0.27 -10.36 -5.35
N GLU A 134 -1.27 -11.20 -5.65
CA GLU A 134 -2.10 -11.09 -6.87
C GLU A 134 -2.96 -9.82 -6.89
N VAL A 135 -3.28 -9.25 -5.72
CA VAL A 135 -4.18 -8.09 -5.55
C VAL A 135 -3.52 -6.91 -4.85
N ASP A 136 -2.18 -6.90 -4.76
CA ASP A 136 -1.38 -5.83 -4.14
C ASP A 136 -1.72 -5.56 -2.66
N LEU A 137 -2.01 -6.63 -1.92
CA LEU A 137 -2.13 -6.61 -0.47
C LEU A 137 -0.85 -7.10 0.20
N THR A 138 -0.63 -6.69 1.45
CA THR A 138 0.52 -7.20 2.22
C THR A 138 0.23 -7.23 3.71
N THR A 139 0.92 -8.11 4.43
CA THR A 139 1.03 -8.10 5.89
C THR A 139 2.38 -7.55 6.36
N ILE A 140 3.33 -7.43 5.44
CA ILE A 140 4.71 -7.04 5.71
C ILE A 140 4.76 -5.63 6.29
N GLN A 141 5.55 -5.45 7.34
CA GLN A 141 5.70 -4.21 8.10
C GLN A 141 4.41 -3.65 8.71
N GLY A 142 3.27 -4.37 8.71
CA GLY A 142 2.07 -3.91 9.41
C GLY A 142 2.24 -3.83 10.93
N CYS A 143 3.31 -4.44 11.44
CA CYS A 143 3.55 -4.75 12.83
C CYS A 143 5.06 -4.70 13.17
N GLY A 144 5.39 -4.77 14.46
CA GLY A 144 6.77 -4.62 14.96
C GLY A 144 7.17 -3.15 15.12
N ASP A 145 8.48 -2.91 15.20
CA ASP A 145 9.07 -1.56 15.21
C ASP A 145 9.26 -1.07 13.78
N SER A 146 8.15 -1.01 13.06
CA SER A 146 7.99 -0.50 11.69
C SER A 146 7.09 0.73 11.67
N ALA A 147 7.04 1.40 10.51
CA ALA A 147 5.94 2.32 10.23
C ALA A 147 4.62 1.55 10.23
N ARG A 148 3.66 1.98 11.05
CA ARG A 148 2.31 1.42 11.05
C ARG A 148 1.52 1.95 9.86
N ASN A 149 0.32 1.40 9.67
CA ASN A 149 -0.56 1.82 8.59
C ASN A 149 -0.75 3.34 8.49
N VAL A 150 -0.75 3.83 7.26
CA VAL A 150 -1.01 5.22 6.90
C VAL A 150 -2.52 5.44 6.91
N LEU A 151 -2.99 6.31 7.81
CA LEU A 151 -4.41 6.60 7.94
C LEU A 151 -4.86 7.57 6.85
N GLY A 152 -6.07 7.38 6.35
CA GLY A 152 -6.71 8.26 5.38
C GLY A 152 -8.09 8.73 5.85
N CYS A 153 -8.57 9.84 5.28
CA CYS A 153 -9.97 10.23 5.46
C CYS A 153 -10.87 9.14 4.83
N PRO A 154 -11.85 8.57 5.57
CA PRO A 154 -12.73 7.53 5.05
C PRO A 154 -13.67 8.02 3.93
N VAL A 155 -13.82 9.34 3.79
CA VAL A 155 -14.63 10.00 2.75
C VAL A 155 -13.78 10.90 1.86
N ALA A 156 -12.47 10.67 1.80
CA ALA A 156 -11.56 11.36 0.88
C ALA A 156 -12.13 11.37 -0.56
N GLY A 157 -12.14 12.50 -1.24
CA GLY A 157 -12.66 12.64 -2.60
C GLY A 157 -14.18 12.48 -2.73
N LEU A 158 -14.92 12.33 -1.61
CA LEU A 158 -16.38 12.13 -1.61
C LEU A 158 -17.15 13.24 -0.87
N ASP A 159 -16.54 13.86 0.14
CA ASP A 159 -17.18 14.90 0.95
C ASP A 159 -16.91 16.30 0.39
N GLY A 160 -17.96 17.08 0.16
CA GLY A 160 -17.83 18.48 -0.26
C GLY A 160 -17.28 19.42 0.82
N HIS A 161 -17.11 18.93 2.05
CA HIS A 161 -16.50 19.66 3.16
C HIS A 161 -15.05 19.27 3.46
N GLU A 162 -14.46 18.37 2.68
CA GLU A 162 -13.04 18.04 2.86
C GLU A 162 -12.16 19.24 2.49
N CYS A 163 -11.13 19.52 3.31
CA CYS A 163 -10.21 20.60 3.01
C CYS A 163 -9.32 20.26 1.80
N PHE A 164 -8.93 18.99 1.67
CA PHE A 164 -8.15 18.42 0.56
C PHE A 164 -8.20 16.89 0.65
N ASP A 165 -7.99 16.22 -0.49
CA ASP A 165 -7.79 14.77 -0.54
C ASP A 165 -6.32 14.43 -0.26
N ALA A 166 -6.07 13.55 0.72
CA ALA A 166 -4.75 13.09 1.13
C ALA A 166 -4.44 11.65 0.69
N GLN A 167 -5.34 11.01 -0.07
CA GLN A 167 -5.14 9.68 -0.65
C GLN A 167 -4.06 9.67 -1.75
N PRO A 168 -3.92 10.71 -2.61
CA PRO A 168 -2.91 10.69 -3.66
C PRO A 168 -1.49 10.40 -3.15
N GLN A 169 -1.15 10.82 -1.93
CA GLN A 169 0.18 10.75 -1.34
C GLN A 169 0.77 9.33 -1.32
N ILE A 170 -0.08 8.30 -1.34
CA ILE A 170 0.29 6.88 -1.30
C ILE A 170 -0.05 6.14 -2.60
N ALA A 171 -0.49 6.85 -3.65
CA ALA A 171 -0.86 6.29 -4.94
C ALA A 171 0.35 6.17 -5.88
N ASP A 172 0.33 5.17 -6.76
CA ASP A 172 1.31 5.02 -7.85
C ASP A 172 1.33 6.26 -8.76
N ILE A 173 0.14 6.80 -9.06
CA ILE A 173 -0.06 8.08 -9.72
C ILE A 173 -1.02 8.91 -8.87
N GLY A 174 -0.55 10.03 -8.36
CA GLY A 174 -1.35 10.97 -7.58
C GLY A 174 -1.60 12.29 -8.32
N PHE A 175 -2.81 12.82 -8.19
CA PHE A 175 -3.18 14.13 -8.71
C PHE A 175 -3.55 15.07 -7.58
N GLY A 176 -3.07 16.31 -7.63
CA GLY A 176 -3.52 17.41 -6.77
C GLY A 176 -4.09 18.54 -7.62
N GLY A 177 -5.35 18.90 -7.46
CA GLY A 177 -5.97 19.98 -8.24
C GLY A 177 -5.52 21.38 -7.79
N GLU A 178 -5.28 22.27 -8.76
CA GLU A 178 -5.02 23.71 -8.56
C GLU A 178 -5.60 24.50 -9.74
N THR A 179 -5.66 25.84 -9.63
CA THR A 179 -5.85 26.73 -10.78
C THR A 179 -4.56 27.51 -11.07
N VAL A 180 -4.14 27.56 -12.34
CA VAL A 180 -2.89 28.22 -12.75
C VAL A 180 -3.16 29.30 -13.80
N ASP A 181 -2.44 30.42 -13.69
CA ASP A 181 -2.38 31.49 -14.69
C ASP A 181 -1.40 31.07 -15.80
N VAL A 182 -1.89 30.76 -16.98
CA VAL A 182 -1.07 30.36 -18.13
C VAL A 182 -0.68 31.58 -18.99
N ASP A 183 0.56 31.61 -19.45
CA ASP A 183 1.02 32.61 -20.41
C ASP A 183 0.46 32.28 -21.82
N ASP A 184 -0.81 32.65 -22.07
CA ASP A 184 -1.41 32.63 -23.41
C ASP A 184 -2.06 33.98 -23.76
N PRO A 185 -1.38 34.84 -24.54
CA PRO A 185 -1.93 36.15 -24.90
C PRO A 185 -3.01 36.12 -26.02
N GLU A 186 -3.33 34.97 -26.64
CA GLU A 186 -4.25 34.92 -27.79
C GLU A 186 -5.31 33.80 -27.78
N GLY A 187 -5.29 32.84 -26.84
CA GLY A 187 -6.08 31.59 -27.01
C GLY A 187 -6.98 31.11 -25.86
N THR A 188 -6.79 31.52 -24.61
CA THR A 188 -7.53 30.95 -23.48
C THR A 188 -8.14 32.01 -22.57
N THR A 189 -9.04 32.85 -23.10
CA THR A 189 -9.95 33.60 -22.23
C THR A 189 -11.02 32.64 -21.74
N ASN A 190 -11.03 32.33 -20.44
CA ASN A 190 -12.23 31.75 -19.83
C ASN A 190 -13.39 32.78 -19.86
N GLU A 191 -14.56 32.44 -19.31
CA GLU A 191 -15.74 33.34 -19.33
C GLU A 191 -15.46 34.73 -18.70
N ASP A 192 -14.42 34.82 -17.87
CA ASP A 192 -14.00 36.03 -17.15
C ASP A 192 -12.83 36.79 -17.84
N GLU A 193 -12.46 36.40 -19.08
CA GLU A 193 -11.38 37.02 -19.88
C GLU A 193 -9.99 36.98 -19.20
N ASP A 194 -9.76 36.04 -18.28
CA ASP A 194 -8.44 35.77 -17.72
C ASP A 194 -7.87 34.45 -18.25
N ASN A 195 -6.57 34.24 -18.01
CA ASN A 195 -5.82 33.06 -18.43
C ASN A 195 -5.72 32.00 -17.32
N ILE A 196 -6.68 31.98 -16.39
CA ILE A 196 -6.70 30.99 -15.31
C ILE A 196 -7.38 29.72 -15.82
N VAL A 197 -6.65 28.61 -15.78
CA VAL A 197 -7.12 27.28 -16.16
C VAL A 197 -7.03 26.30 -14.99
N GLU A 198 -7.89 25.28 -15.00
CA GLU A 198 -7.73 24.14 -14.10
C GLU A 198 -6.45 23.38 -14.45
N ALA A 199 -5.71 23.02 -13.41
CA ALA A 199 -4.44 22.30 -13.52
C ALA A 199 -4.31 21.24 -12.43
N MET A 200 -3.34 20.34 -12.63
CA MET A 200 -3.03 19.26 -11.71
C MET A 200 -1.53 19.23 -11.41
N HIS A 201 -1.19 19.01 -10.14
CA HIS A 201 0.10 18.46 -9.76
C HIS A 201 0.10 16.96 -10.02
N PHE A 202 1.21 16.46 -10.55
CA PHE A 202 1.47 15.05 -10.79
C PHE A 202 2.45 14.53 -9.76
N GLY A 203 2.01 13.57 -8.97
CA GLY A 203 2.85 12.77 -8.11
C GLY A 203 3.03 11.37 -8.70
N LEU A 204 4.23 10.80 -8.62
CA LEU A 204 4.54 9.47 -9.14
C LEU A 204 5.36 8.66 -8.12
N GLY A 205 5.24 7.33 -8.20
CA GLY A 205 6.11 6.41 -7.47
C GLY A 205 5.68 6.13 -6.04
N GLY A 206 4.45 6.48 -5.65
CA GLY A 206 3.89 6.00 -4.39
C GLY A 206 3.55 4.52 -4.51
N SER A 207 3.71 3.77 -3.43
CA SER A 207 3.27 2.36 -3.45
C SER A 207 2.80 1.91 -2.08
N LEU A 208 1.93 0.91 -2.14
CA LEU A 208 1.48 0.15 -0.99
C LEU A 208 2.12 -1.24 -1.09
N GLY A 209 2.50 -1.84 0.03
CA GLY A 209 3.13 -3.16 0.03
C GLY A 209 4.42 -3.23 0.85
N SER A 210 5.22 -4.26 0.55
CA SER A 210 6.53 -4.52 1.17
C SER A 210 7.58 -3.48 0.82
N ASP A 211 7.42 -2.78 -0.32
CA ASP A 211 8.27 -1.67 -0.79
C ASP A 211 7.52 -0.33 -0.71
N ASN A 212 6.87 -0.04 0.42
CA ASN A 212 6.04 1.17 0.58
C ASN A 212 6.85 2.48 0.55
N GLU A 213 6.34 3.47 -0.18
CA GLU A 213 6.88 4.84 -0.20
C GLU A 213 5.77 5.84 -0.55
N PHE A 214 5.91 7.09 -0.06
CA PHE A 214 5.08 8.18 -0.55
C PHE A 214 5.50 8.56 -1.97
N LEU A 215 4.56 9.06 -2.77
CA LEU A 215 4.91 9.60 -4.08
C LEU A 215 5.77 10.86 -3.97
N ASP A 216 6.51 11.12 -5.04
CA ASP A 216 7.18 12.39 -5.28
C ASP A 216 6.32 13.26 -6.20
N TRP A 217 6.09 14.52 -5.85
CA TRP A 217 5.46 15.50 -6.75
C TRP A 217 6.45 15.87 -7.87
N VAL A 218 6.31 15.17 -9.00
CA VAL A 218 7.21 15.26 -10.15
C VAL A 218 7.00 16.57 -10.90
N GLU A 219 5.76 16.89 -11.25
CA GLU A 219 5.42 18.09 -12.01
C GLU A 219 4.23 18.82 -11.39
N THR A 220 4.24 20.14 -11.45
CA THR A 220 3.21 21.00 -10.83
C THR A 220 2.53 21.86 -11.88
N ALA A 221 1.25 22.20 -11.67
CA ALA A 221 0.52 23.10 -12.54
C ALA A 221 0.48 22.64 -14.02
N VAL A 222 0.21 21.35 -14.22
CA VAL A 222 -0.06 20.75 -15.54
C VAL A 222 -1.49 21.10 -15.93
N PRO A 223 -1.74 21.88 -17.00
CA PRO A 223 -3.10 22.20 -17.42
C PRO A 223 -3.95 20.95 -17.68
N ALA A 224 -5.25 21.03 -17.38
CA ALA A 224 -6.15 19.87 -17.46
C ALA A 224 -6.15 19.17 -18.85
N ASP A 225 -5.99 19.92 -19.93
CA ASP A 225 -5.89 19.39 -21.30
C ASP A 225 -4.56 18.68 -21.58
N ALA A 226 -3.52 18.99 -20.81
CA ALA A 226 -2.20 18.38 -20.85
C ALA A 226 -2.07 17.11 -20.01
N VAL A 227 -3.01 16.87 -19.08
CA VAL A 227 -2.97 15.73 -18.16
C VAL A 227 -2.98 14.40 -18.91
N ILE A 228 -3.95 14.19 -19.81
CA ILE A 228 -4.08 12.93 -20.56
C ILE A 228 -2.86 12.69 -21.46
N PRO A 229 -2.40 13.66 -22.29
CA PRO A 229 -1.17 13.50 -23.06
C PRO A 229 0.06 13.15 -22.22
N ALA A 230 0.22 13.77 -21.04
CA ALA A 230 1.34 13.48 -20.15
C ALA A 230 1.31 12.03 -19.61
N ILE A 231 0.12 11.52 -19.25
CA ILE A 231 -0.07 10.12 -18.82
C ILE A 231 0.24 9.16 -19.97
N GLU A 232 -0.25 9.44 -21.18
CA GLU A 232 0.04 8.60 -22.36
C GLU A 232 1.55 8.53 -22.65
N ALA A 233 2.25 9.66 -22.53
CA ALA A 233 3.70 9.72 -22.70
C ALA A 233 4.43 8.91 -21.62
N LEU A 234 4.01 9.00 -20.35
CA LEU A 234 4.56 8.22 -19.25
C LEU A 234 4.38 6.71 -19.47
N PHE A 235 3.18 6.27 -19.84
CA PHE A 235 2.94 4.85 -20.11
C PHE A 235 3.68 4.34 -21.34
N ALA A 236 3.80 5.15 -22.39
CA ALA A 236 4.61 4.79 -23.55
C ALA A 236 6.09 4.62 -23.18
N ALA A 237 6.64 5.53 -22.36
CA ALA A 237 8.01 5.43 -21.88
C ALA A 237 8.21 4.23 -20.96
N TYR A 238 7.28 3.96 -20.04
CA TYR A 238 7.30 2.78 -19.18
C TYR A 238 7.32 1.48 -20.00
N VAL A 239 6.46 1.34 -21.00
CA VAL A 239 6.42 0.13 -21.85
C VAL A 239 7.74 -0.06 -22.62
N ASP A 240 8.42 1.02 -23.00
CA ASP A 240 9.70 0.99 -23.74
C ASP A 240 10.92 0.72 -22.82
N GLU A 241 10.87 1.19 -21.58
CA GLU A 241 12.02 1.26 -20.68
C GLU A 241 11.96 0.30 -19.49
N ARG A 242 10.83 -0.36 -19.25
CA ARG A 242 10.67 -1.27 -18.10
C ARG A 242 11.49 -2.54 -18.24
N ASP A 243 11.99 -3.03 -17.12
CA ASP A 243 12.56 -4.37 -17.01
C ASP A 243 11.46 -5.44 -16.97
N ASP A 244 11.82 -6.70 -17.23
CA ASP A 244 10.87 -7.82 -17.21
C ASP A 244 10.26 -7.99 -15.80
N GLY A 245 8.94 -7.79 -15.71
CA GLY A 245 8.18 -7.92 -14.46
C GLY A 245 8.19 -6.66 -13.57
N GLU A 246 8.89 -5.60 -13.97
CA GLU A 246 8.91 -4.34 -13.25
C GLU A 246 7.53 -3.66 -13.31
N ARG A 247 7.05 -3.17 -12.15
CA ARG A 247 5.82 -2.41 -11.99
C ARG A 247 6.05 -0.92 -12.29
N PHE A 248 4.96 -0.17 -12.49
CA PHE A 248 5.06 1.24 -12.88
C PHE A 248 5.73 2.11 -11.80
N TYR A 249 5.33 2.00 -10.53
CA TYR A 249 6.01 2.74 -9.45
C TYR A 249 7.51 2.42 -9.37
N GLU A 250 7.92 1.16 -9.55
CA GLU A 250 9.33 0.74 -9.51
C GLU A 250 10.13 1.43 -10.62
N TRP A 251 9.59 1.44 -11.84
CA TRP A 251 10.18 2.15 -12.97
C TRP A 251 10.31 3.65 -12.69
N THR A 252 9.26 4.30 -12.17
CA THR A 252 9.29 5.74 -11.88
C THR A 252 10.39 6.10 -10.87
N ARG A 253 10.55 5.30 -9.80
CA ARG A 253 11.63 5.47 -8.82
C ARG A 253 13.01 5.26 -9.45
N ARG A 254 13.16 4.27 -10.32
CA ARG A 254 14.44 3.95 -10.98
C ARG A 254 14.90 5.02 -11.95
N VAL A 255 14.01 5.55 -12.79
CA VAL A 255 14.39 6.54 -13.82
C VAL A 255 14.54 7.96 -13.26
N GLY A 256 13.88 8.22 -12.13
CA GLY A 256 13.99 9.48 -11.38
C GLY A 256 13.24 10.66 -12.00
N ASN A 257 12.97 11.66 -11.16
CA ASN A 257 12.07 12.77 -11.47
C ASN A 257 12.47 13.59 -12.70
N ASP A 258 13.77 13.77 -12.98
CA ASP A 258 14.22 14.53 -14.16
C ASP A 258 13.85 13.84 -15.48
N ARG A 259 13.92 12.50 -15.51
CA ARG A 259 13.49 11.72 -16.68
C ARG A 259 11.97 11.81 -16.84
N LEU A 260 11.22 11.64 -15.76
CA LEU A 260 9.77 11.68 -15.76
C LEU A 260 9.25 13.04 -16.25
N ARG A 261 9.81 14.15 -15.76
CA ARG A 261 9.50 15.50 -16.28
C ARG A 261 9.78 15.61 -17.77
N THR A 262 10.93 15.12 -18.22
CA THR A 262 11.29 15.13 -19.64
C THR A 262 10.30 14.33 -20.49
N VAL A 263 9.76 13.22 -19.99
CA VAL A 263 8.75 12.43 -20.69
C VAL A 263 7.42 13.20 -20.78
N MET A 264 6.97 13.79 -19.67
CA MET A 264 5.72 14.56 -19.60
C MET A 264 5.76 15.85 -20.44
N GLN A 265 6.93 16.48 -20.57
CA GLN A 265 7.13 17.72 -21.33
C GLN A 265 7.33 17.51 -22.85
N ARG A 266 7.38 16.26 -23.34
CA ARG A 266 7.57 15.95 -24.78
C ARG A 266 6.30 16.07 -25.61
N THR A 267 5.14 15.99 -24.98
CA THR A 267 3.88 16.38 -25.60
C THR A 267 3.86 17.90 -25.73
N ASP A 268 3.40 18.46 -26.86
CA ASP A 268 3.14 19.91 -27.05
C ASP A 268 2.07 20.48 -26.08
N ALA A 269 1.81 19.76 -24.99
CA ALA A 269 1.04 20.16 -23.86
C ALA A 269 1.85 21.22 -23.10
N ASN A 270 1.25 22.38 -22.89
CA ASN A 270 1.87 23.53 -22.24
C ASN A 270 1.99 23.23 -20.72
N VAL A 271 2.76 22.21 -20.32
CA VAL A 271 3.11 21.94 -18.92
C VAL A 271 3.95 23.11 -18.44
N SER A 272 3.34 23.94 -17.60
CA SER A 272 3.52 25.38 -17.68
C SER A 272 4.91 25.88 -17.25
N GLY A 273 5.40 26.89 -17.97
CA GLY A 273 6.29 27.93 -17.42
C GLY A 273 5.53 28.95 -16.56
N GLY A 274 4.36 28.57 -16.03
CA GLY A 274 3.46 29.43 -15.27
C GLY A 274 3.90 29.50 -13.81
N VAL A 275 4.05 30.72 -13.30
CA VAL A 275 4.42 30.96 -11.90
C VAL A 275 3.17 30.84 -11.03
N ALA A 276 3.13 29.86 -10.14
CA ALA A 276 2.04 29.69 -9.17
C ALA A 276 1.78 30.99 -8.38
N ARG A 277 0.51 31.45 -8.32
CA ARG A 277 0.11 32.54 -7.42
C ARG A 277 -0.21 31.95 -6.05
N GLY A 278 0.73 32.10 -5.12
CA GLY A 278 0.47 31.86 -3.70
C GLY A 278 -0.55 32.87 -3.16
N ASN A 279 -1.60 32.35 -2.51
CA ASN A 279 -2.47 33.13 -1.60
C ASN A 279 -1.82 33.26 -0.22
#